data_AF-A0A6S6TT47-F1
#
_entry.id   AF-A0A6S6TT47-F1
#
_cell.length_a   1.000
_cell.length_b   1.000
_cell.length_c   1.000
_cell.angle_alpha   90.00
_cell.angle_beta   90.00
_cell.angle_gamma   90.00
#
_symmetry.space_group_name_H-M   'P 1'
#
loop_
_entity.id
_entity.type
_entity.pdbx_description
1 polymer ?
#
loop_
_entity_poly.entity_id
_entity_poly.type
_entity_poly.pdbx_seq_one_letter_code
_entity_poly.pdbx_strand_id
1 'polypeptide(L)'
;MTLTFLWTDLLVWLLVFSLIALGYVVGRSPQVQKQWHTIFKSSIAMVSAIVLLVYVVFALLDSIHFHKENSTQMVSLLDIGFEHRINEVERTYSAPFATVEYAKSIVSADGVTKQINLPLKYVTETSILKATLYAIVVGMSISGFLIFLHIMWRKRKGLKKGIAWKAAYITLGVIITIFAWLYILSFDYHVLGTDKVGGDVLYQSLKSIRTGVLIGVLTTLVTLPLAIFLGISAGLFR
;
A
#
# COMPACT_ATOMS: atom_id res chain seq x y z
N MET A 1 0.64 -22.63 -11.15
CA MET A 1 -0.16 -21.64 -10.38
C MET A 1 -1.47 -21.39 -11.11
N THR A 2 -2.60 -21.69 -10.49
CA THR A 2 -3.93 -21.39 -11.06
C THR A 2 -4.53 -20.18 -10.36
N LEU A 3 -5.19 -19.31 -11.12
CA LEU A 3 -5.86 -18.12 -10.59
C LEU A 3 -7.15 -18.55 -9.87
N THR A 4 -7.32 -18.15 -8.61
CA THR A 4 -8.51 -18.45 -7.82
C THR A 4 -9.08 -17.16 -7.24
N PHE A 5 -10.39 -16.94 -7.41
CA PHE A 5 -11.08 -15.79 -6.83
C PHE A 5 -11.75 -16.18 -5.52
N LEU A 6 -11.38 -15.52 -4.41
CA LEU A 6 -12.17 -15.60 -3.19
C LEU A 6 -13.37 -14.66 -3.27
N TRP A 7 -14.43 -14.95 -2.51
CA TRP A 7 -15.61 -14.07 -2.40
C TRP A 7 -15.24 -12.65 -1.94
N THR A 8 -14.24 -12.55 -1.06
CA THR A 8 -13.70 -11.26 -0.60
C THR A 8 -13.04 -10.49 -1.73
N ASP A 9 -12.33 -11.16 -2.63
CA ASP A 9 -11.66 -10.54 -3.78
C ASP A 9 -12.69 -10.06 -4.80
N LEU A 10 -13.71 -10.89 -5.06
CA LEU A 10 -14.81 -10.53 -5.94
C LEU A 10 -15.49 -9.23 -5.47
N LEU A 11 -15.66 -9.06 -4.15
CA LEU A 11 -16.22 -7.85 -3.57
C LEU A 11 -15.32 -6.63 -3.83
N VAL A 12 -14.00 -6.75 -3.63
CA VAL A 12 -13.03 -5.68 -3.94
C VAL A 12 -13.12 -5.28 -5.42
N TRP A 13 -13.09 -6.27 -6.31
CA TRP A 13 -13.15 -6.02 -7.76
C TRP A 13 -14.48 -5.39 -8.18
N LEU A 14 -15.61 -5.91 -7.69
CA LEU A 14 -16.95 -5.34 -7.95
C LEU A 14 -17.01 -3.89 -7.47
N LEU A 15 -16.51 -3.61 -6.28
CA LEU A 15 -16.47 -2.27 -5.71
C LEU A 15 -15.64 -1.32 -6.59
N VAL A 16 -14.42 -1.73 -6.98
CA VAL A 16 -13.57 -0.93 -7.87
C VAL A 16 -14.23 -0.72 -9.24
N PHE A 17 -14.78 -1.77 -9.85
CA PHE A 17 -15.47 -1.66 -11.14
C PHE A 17 -16.72 -0.78 -11.06
N SER A 18 -17.49 -0.85 -9.97
CA SER A 18 -18.66 0.01 -9.78
C SER A 18 -18.28 1.48 -9.63
N LEU A 19 -17.20 1.80 -8.89
CA LEU A 19 -16.67 3.15 -8.82
C LEU A 19 -16.17 3.66 -10.17
N ILE A 20 -15.47 2.81 -10.94
CA ILE A 20 -15.02 3.16 -12.30
C ILE A 20 -16.22 3.39 -13.23
N ALA A 21 -17.24 2.52 -13.18
CA ALA A 21 -18.44 2.62 -13.99
C ALA A 21 -19.22 3.90 -13.66
N LEU A 22 -19.41 4.21 -12.37
CA LEU A 22 -20.02 5.46 -11.91
C LEU A 22 -19.21 6.67 -12.37
N GLY A 23 -17.89 6.63 -12.20
CA GLY A 23 -16.99 7.69 -12.68
C GLY A 23 -17.08 7.91 -14.19
N TYR A 24 -17.20 6.83 -14.97
CA TYR A 24 -17.37 6.89 -16.42
C TYR A 24 -18.74 7.45 -16.82
N VAL A 25 -19.82 6.99 -16.21
CA VAL A 25 -21.19 7.45 -16.49
C VAL A 25 -21.34 8.93 -16.14
N VAL A 26 -20.95 9.32 -14.92
CA VAL A 26 -21.04 10.70 -14.43
C VAL A 26 -20.08 11.62 -15.20
N GLY A 27 -18.91 11.09 -15.56
CA GLY A 27 -17.88 11.78 -16.33
C GLY A 27 -18.26 12.11 -17.77
N ARG A 28 -19.36 11.59 -18.33
CA ARG A 28 -19.86 12.01 -19.65
C ARG A 28 -20.49 13.40 -19.63
N SER A 29 -20.93 13.89 -18.46
CA SER A 29 -21.57 15.21 -18.37
C SER A 29 -20.53 16.35 -18.41
N PRO A 30 -20.71 17.37 -19.27
CA PRO A 30 -19.77 18.51 -19.35
C PRO A 30 -19.67 19.30 -18.04
N GLN A 31 -20.74 19.33 -17.25
CA GLN A 31 -20.79 20.03 -15.96
C GLN A 31 -19.91 19.36 -14.91
N VAL A 32 -20.01 18.03 -14.76
CA VAL A 32 -19.21 17.30 -13.76
C VAL A 32 -17.74 17.30 -14.16
N GLN A 33 -17.42 17.20 -15.45
CA GLN A 33 -16.04 17.35 -15.93
C GLN A 33 -15.43 18.70 -15.52
N LYS A 34 -16.19 19.81 -15.61
CA LYS A 34 -15.73 21.13 -15.17
C LYS A 34 -15.50 21.18 -13.66
N GLN A 35 -16.38 20.58 -12.86
CA GLN A 35 -16.23 20.51 -11.39
C GLN A 35 -14.98 19.72 -11.00
N TRP A 36 -14.79 18.52 -11.55
CA TRP A 36 -13.57 17.73 -11.31
C TRP A 36 -12.31 18.44 -11.73
N HIS A 37 -12.32 19.12 -12.88
CA HIS A 37 -11.16 19.91 -13.31
C HIS A 37 -10.84 21.02 -12.30
N THR A 38 -11.85 21.66 -11.70
CA THR A 38 -11.67 22.66 -10.64
C THR A 38 -11.09 22.05 -9.38
N ILE A 39 -11.58 20.87 -8.96
CA ILE A 39 -11.06 20.13 -7.79
C ILE A 39 -9.58 19.80 -7.99
N PHE A 40 -9.21 19.25 -9.16
CA PHE A 40 -7.82 18.89 -9.48
C PHE A 40 -6.88 20.07 -9.75
N LYS A 41 -7.37 21.33 -9.71
CA LYS A 41 -6.48 22.50 -9.61
C LYS A 41 -5.86 22.63 -8.22
N SER A 42 -6.52 22.09 -7.18
CA SER A 42 -6.01 22.11 -5.82
C SER A 42 -4.92 21.07 -5.63
N SER A 43 -3.77 21.50 -5.12
CA SER A 43 -2.66 20.60 -4.77
C SER A 43 -3.08 19.55 -3.73
N ILE A 44 -3.90 19.94 -2.74
CA ILE A 44 -4.37 19.04 -1.68
C ILE A 44 -5.22 17.92 -2.26
N ALA A 45 -6.21 18.27 -3.11
CA ALA A 45 -7.07 17.27 -3.74
C ALA A 45 -6.26 16.30 -4.62
N MET A 46 -5.23 16.81 -5.31
CA MET A 46 -4.33 15.99 -6.11
C MET A 46 -3.49 15.02 -5.26
N VAL A 47 -2.92 15.50 -4.15
CA VAL A 47 -2.17 14.67 -3.20
C VAL A 47 -3.05 13.55 -2.66
N SER A 48 -4.24 13.89 -2.17
CA SER A 48 -5.19 12.91 -1.63
C SER A 48 -5.61 11.87 -2.67
N ALA A 49 -5.87 12.30 -3.90
CA ALA A 49 -6.23 11.37 -4.98
C ALA A 49 -5.12 10.35 -5.27
N ILE A 50 -3.84 10.76 -5.22
CA ILE A 50 -2.71 9.85 -5.43
C ILE A 50 -2.55 8.88 -4.27
N VAL A 51 -2.69 9.35 -3.03
CA VAL A 51 -2.63 8.49 -1.85
C VAL A 51 -3.75 7.44 -1.91
N LEU A 52 -4.99 7.85 -2.21
CA LEU A 52 -6.11 6.93 -2.37
C LEU A 52 -5.86 5.93 -3.51
N LEU A 53 -5.30 6.39 -4.63
CA LEU A 53 -4.94 5.51 -5.75
C LEU A 53 -3.93 4.45 -5.32
N VAL A 54 -2.93 4.80 -4.51
CA VAL A 54 -1.95 3.84 -3.97
C VAL A 54 -2.63 2.79 -3.10
N TYR A 55 -3.54 3.20 -2.20
CA TYR A 55 -4.32 2.26 -1.38
C TYR A 55 -5.16 1.29 -2.23
N VAL A 56 -5.81 1.81 -3.27
CA VAL A 56 -6.58 0.98 -4.22
C VAL A 56 -5.65 0.01 -4.96
N VAL A 57 -4.48 0.45 -5.42
CA VAL A 57 -3.50 -0.43 -6.09
C VAL A 57 -3.05 -1.55 -5.14
N PHE A 58 -2.70 -1.26 -3.89
CA PHE A 58 -2.33 -2.28 -2.91
C PHE A 58 -3.48 -3.25 -2.61
N ALA A 59 -4.71 -2.74 -2.46
CA ALA A 59 -5.88 -3.60 -2.26
C ALA A 59 -6.14 -4.53 -3.47
N LEU A 60 -5.91 -4.04 -4.70
CA LEU A 60 -6.02 -4.84 -5.91
C LEU A 60 -4.91 -5.89 -6.00
N LEU A 61 -3.66 -5.53 -5.70
CA LEU A 61 -2.53 -6.47 -5.67
C LEU A 61 -2.77 -7.60 -4.65
N ASP A 62 -3.28 -7.28 -3.47
CA ASP A 62 -3.60 -8.28 -2.44
C ASP A 62 -4.85 -9.11 -2.76
N SER A 63 -5.69 -8.68 -3.71
CA SER A 63 -6.90 -9.42 -4.13
C SER A 63 -6.65 -10.48 -5.20
N ILE A 64 -5.45 -10.52 -5.80
CA ILE A 64 -5.11 -11.50 -6.83
C ILE A 64 -4.45 -12.69 -6.13
N HIS A 65 -5.17 -13.80 -5.99
CA HIS A 65 -4.66 -15.01 -5.35
C HIS A 65 -4.34 -16.12 -6.35
N PHE A 66 -3.26 -16.83 -6.04
CA PHE A 66 -2.80 -17.99 -6.79
C PHE A 66 -2.82 -19.23 -5.90
N HIS A 67 -3.26 -20.34 -6.48
CA HIS A 67 -3.08 -21.66 -5.89
C HIS A 67 -1.69 -22.19 -6.26
N LYS A 68 -0.90 -22.55 -5.24
CA LYS A 68 0.40 -23.19 -5.43
C LYS A 68 0.19 -24.71 -5.51
N GLU A 69 0.68 -25.31 -6.58
CA GLU A 69 0.30 -26.65 -7.08
C GLU A 69 0.52 -27.80 -6.07
N ASN A 70 1.33 -27.59 -5.03
CA ASN A 70 1.68 -28.57 -4.01
C ASN A 70 1.34 -28.12 -2.57
N SER A 71 0.56 -27.06 -2.39
CA SER A 71 0.18 -26.57 -1.05
C SER A 71 -1.26 -26.10 -1.03
N THR A 72 -2.02 -26.49 0.00
CA THR A 72 -3.39 -26.02 0.23
C THR A 72 -3.49 -24.52 0.55
N GLN A 73 -2.36 -23.83 0.69
CA GLN A 73 -2.28 -22.41 0.98
C GLN A 73 -2.42 -21.57 -0.30
N MET A 74 -3.29 -20.56 -0.24
CA MET A 74 -3.43 -19.53 -1.26
C MET A 74 -2.46 -18.39 -0.98
N VAL A 75 -1.79 -17.90 -2.02
CA VAL A 75 -0.77 -16.85 -1.94
C VAL A 75 -1.21 -15.68 -2.81
N SER A 76 -1.26 -14.46 -2.26
CA SER A 76 -1.60 -13.27 -3.04
C SER A 76 -0.43 -12.77 -3.89
N LEU A 77 -0.70 -11.92 -4.89
CA LEU A 77 0.37 -11.31 -5.69
C LEU A 77 1.29 -10.43 -4.83
N LEU A 78 0.73 -9.79 -3.79
CA LEU A 78 1.50 -9.07 -2.79
C LEU A 78 2.41 -10.02 -2.00
N ASP A 79 1.90 -11.20 -1.62
CA ASP A 79 2.65 -12.20 -0.87
C ASP A 79 3.87 -12.70 -1.67
N ILE A 80 3.76 -12.85 -2.99
CA ILE A 80 4.89 -13.20 -3.87
C ILE A 80 5.99 -12.13 -3.80
N GLY A 81 5.61 -10.85 -3.78
CA GLY A 81 6.58 -9.74 -3.69
C GLY A 81 7.33 -9.69 -2.35
N PHE A 82 6.73 -10.19 -1.28
CA PHE A 82 7.26 -10.21 0.09
C PHE A 82 7.58 -11.62 0.59
N GLU A 83 7.74 -12.61 -0.29
CA GLU A 83 7.98 -14.02 0.08
C GLU A 83 9.18 -14.18 1.03
N HIS A 84 10.23 -13.39 0.80
CA HIS A 84 11.40 -13.25 1.70
C HIS A 84 10.99 -13.04 3.17
N ARG A 85 10.05 -12.13 3.43
CA ARG A 85 9.64 -11.78 4.80
C ARG A 85 8.55 -12.67 5.38
N ILE A 86 7.83 -13.40 4.55
CA ILE A 86 6.85 -14.38 5.02
C ILE A 86 7.56 -15.62 5.58
N ASN A 87 8.67 -16.02 4.96
CA ASN A 87 9.42 -17.21 5.35
C ASN A 87 10.39 -16.97 6.52
N GLU A 88 10.77 -15.72 6.77
CA GLU A 88 11.71 -15.30 7.81
C GLU A 88 11.01 -14.91 9.11
N VAL A 89 10.52 -15.91 9.83
CA VAL A 89 9.80 -15.71 11.10
C VAL A 89 10.77 -15.72 12.29
N GLU A 90 10.82 -14.59 13.00
CA GLU A 90 11.68 -14.43 14.18
C GLU A 90 11.12 -15.11 15.43
N ARG A 91 11.90 -15.14 16.52
CA ARG A 91 11.45 -15.77 17.77
C ARG A 91 10.42 -14.93 18.53
N THR A 92 10.54 -13.61 18.47
CA THR A 92 9.73 -12.68 19.26
C THR A 92 9.79 -11.26 18.66
N TYR A 93 9.27 -10.29 19.41
CA TYR A 93 9.27 -8.88 19.07
C TYR A 93 10.67 -8.33 18.81
N SER A 94 10.75 -7.35 17.93
CA SER A 94 11.94 -6.53 17.68
C SER A 94 11.55 -5.08 17.46
N ALA A 95 12.44 -4.16 17.82
CA ALA A 95 12.27 -2.75 17.47
C ALA A 95 12.61 -2.52 15.98
N PRO A 96 12.15 -1.40 15.37
CA PRO A 96 12.52 -1.05 14.00
C PRO A 96 14.04 -1.03 13.82
N PHE A 97 14.55 -1.72 12.78
CA PHE A 97 15.98 -1.86 12.50
C PHE A 97 16.82 -2.51 13.62
N ALA A 98 16.22 -3.22 14.57
CA ALA A 98 16.96 -3.92 15.60
C ALA A 98 17.76 -5.10 15.01
N THR A 99 18.91 -5.39 15.62
CA THR A 99 19.70 -6.62 15.36
C THR A 99 19.49 -7.67 16.44
N VAL A 100 18.81 -7.32 17.53
CA VAL A 100 18.53 -8.17 18.68
C VAL A 100 17.04 -8.18 19.01
N GLU A 101 16.61 -9.26 19.66
CA GLU A 101 15.26 -9.40 20.18
C GLU A 101 14.96 -8.30 21.21
N TYR A 102 13.73 -7.76 21.18
CA TYR A 102 13.27 -6.76 22.15
C TYR A 102 13.03 -7.40 23.52
N ALA A 103 12.44 -8.59 23.54
CA ALA A 103 12.22 -9.36 24.75
C ALA A 103 13.45 -10.22 25.06
N LYS A 104 13.89 -10.23 26.32
CA LYS A 104 14.99 -11.08 26.76
C LYS A 104 14.55 -12.54 26.81
N SER A 105 15.26 -13.41 26.11
CA SER A 105 15.05 -14.85 26.18
C SER A 105 15.89 -15.47 27.29
N ILE A 106 15.37 -16.55 27.90
CA ILE A 106 16.07 -17.29 28.96
C ILE A 106 16.98 -18.32 28.28
N VAL A 107 18.28 -18.15 28.45
CA VAL A 107 19.28 -19.10 27.97
C VAL A 107 19.93 -19.75 29.18
N SER A 108 19.88 -21.08 29.25
CA SER A 108 20.62 -21.85 30.24
C SER A 108 21.96 -22.24 29.63
N ALA A 109 23.02 -21.58 30.07
CA ALA A 109 24.39 -21.93 29.72
C ALA A 109 25.12 -22.23 31.03
N ASP A 110 25.79 -23.38 31.11
CA ASP A 110 26.58 -23.81 32.27
C ASP A 110 25.82 -23.85 33.61
N GLY A 111 24.54 -24.25 33.58
CA GLY A 111 23.70 -24.41 34.78
C GLY A 111 23.19 -23.09 35.39
N VAL A 112 23.52 -21.94 34.80
CA VAL A 112 23.03 -20.62 35.22
C VAL A 112 22.03 -20.11 34.18
N THR A 113 20.81 -19.80 34.62
CA THR A 113 19.81 -19.14 33.79
C THR A 113 20.17 -17.67 33.63
N LYS A 114 20.52 -17.26 32.42
CA LYS A 114 20.74 -15.85 32.09
C LYS A 114 19.65 -15.38 31.15
N GLN A 115 19.10 -14.21 31.45
CA GLN A 115 18.09 -13.56 30.65
C GLN A 115 18.75 -12.46 29.80
N ILE A 116 18.95 -12.74 28.51
CA ILE A 116 19.69 -11.88 27.57
C ILE A 116 18.89 -11.66 26.28
N ASN A 117 19.17 -10.57 25.55
CA ASN A 117 18.62 -10.34 24.21
C ASN A 117 19.45 -11.12 23.21
N LEU A 118 18.84 -12.06 22.50
CA LEU A 118 19.54 -12.83 21.46
C LEU A 118 19.58 -12.02 20.17
N PRO A 119 20.60 -12.25 19.33
CA PRO A 119 20.58 -11.74 17.96
C PRO A 119 19.41 -12.36 17.18
N LEU A 120 18.82 -11.53 16.31
CA LEU A 120 17.80 -11.94 15.35
C LEU A 120 18.41 -12.91 14.31
N LYS A 121 17.59 -13.81 13.79
CA LYS A 121 18.04 -14.87 12.88
C LYS A 121 18.22 -14.39 11.44
N TYR A 122 17.38 -13.46 10.99
CA TYR A 122 17.22 -13.08 9.59
C TYR A 122 17.63 -11.63 9.33
N VAL A 123 18.61 -11.14 10.09
CA VAL A 123 19.19 -9.80 9.94
C VAL A 123 20.64 -9.92 9.49
N THR A 124 20.97 -9.24 8.39
CA THR A 124 22.35 -9.16 7.90
C THR A 124 22.92 -7.79 8.29
N GLU A 125 24.06 -7.75 8.96
CA GLU A 125 24.74 -6.50 9.30
C GLU A 125 25.39 -5.87 8.07
N THR A 126 24.58 -5.23 7.22
CA THR A 126 25.04 -4.46 6.07
C THR A 126 25.19 -2.99 6.43
N SER A 127 25.92 -2.23 5.60
CA SER A 127 26.02 -0.78 5.79
C SER A 127 24.70 -0.11 5.42
N ILE A 128 23.91 0.26 6.42
CA ILE A 128 22.60 0.95 6.28
C ILE A 128 22.70 2.17 5.36
N LEU A 129 23.81 2.92 5.44
CA LEU A 129 24.05 4.09 4.59
C LEU A 129 24.10 3.73 3.10
N LYS A 130 24.83 2.66 2.73
CA LYS A 130 24.93 2.21 1.34
C LYS A 130 23.60 1.68 0.83
N ALA A 131 22.90 0.88 1.65
CA ALA A 131 21.58 0.36 1.31
C ALA A 131 20.57 1.49 1.11
N THR A 132 20.56 2.48 2.00
CA THR A 132 19.70 3.67 1.90
C THR A 132 19.99 4.48 0.65
N LEU A 133 21.27 4.75 0.35
CA LEU A 133 21.66 5.49 -0.84
C LEU A 133 21.24 4.77 -2.11
N TYR A 134 21.50 3.46 -2.18
CA TYR A 134 21.09 2.62 -3.31
C TYR A 134 19.57 2.65 -3.49
N ALA A 135 18.80 2.48 -2.40
CA ALA A 135 17.35 2.46 -2.47
C ALA A 135 16.74 3.81 -2.90
N ILE A 136 17.32 4.93 -2.46
CA ILE A 136 16.91 6.27 -2.90
C ILE A 136 17.18 6.44 -4.40
N VAL A 137 18.36 6.04 -4.89
CA VAL A 137 18.71 6.15 -6.31
C VAL A 137 17.78 5.31 -7.17
N VAL A 138 17.47 4.08 -6.75
CA VAL A 138 16.51 3.21 -7.45
C VAL A 138 15.12 3.83 -7.46
N GLY A 139 14.62 4.30 -6.30
CA GLY A 139 13.32 4.95 -6.18
C GLY A 139 13.18 6.22 -7.03
N MET A 140 14.21 7.07 -7.04
CA MET A 140 14.26 8.27 -7.88
C MET A 140 14.33 7.93 -9.36
N SER A 141 15.05 6.87 -9.75
CA SER A 141 15.14 6.43 -11.14
C SER A 141 13.80 5.90 -11.65
N ILE A 142 13.13 5.04 -10.88
CA ILE A 142 11.80 4.50 -11.22
C ILE A 142 10.77 5.62 -11.32
N SER A 143 10.70 6.49 -10.30
CA SER A 143 9.76 7.61 -10.30
C SER A 143 10.04 8.59 -11.43
N GLY A 144 11.31 8.94 -11.67
CA GLY A 144 11.73 9.80 -12.78
C GLY A 144 11.31 9.23 -14.13
N PHE A 145 11.50 7.93 -14.36
CA PHE A 145 11.09 7.25 -15.59
C PHE A 145 9.57 7.28 -15.80
N LEU A 146 8.79 6.96 -14.76
CA LEU A 146 7.32 6.99 -14.84
C LEU A 146 6.78 8.41 -15.07
N ILE A 147 7.34 9.41 -14.37
CA ILE A 147 6.98 10.82 -14.54
C ILE A 147 7.34 11.28 -15.95
N PHE A 148 8.51 10.91 -16.46
CA PHE A 148 8.95 11.23 -17.82
C PHE A 148 7.99 10.66 -18.87
N LEU A 149 7.65 9.37 -18.77
CA LEU A 149 6.69 8.70 -19.66
C LEU A 149 5.33 9.42 -19.64
N HIS A 150 4.83 9.76 -18.44
CA HIS A 150 3.57 10.47 -18.29
C HIS A 150 3.63 11.88 -18.88
N ILE A 151 4.74 12.61 -18.72
CA ILE A 151 4.93 13.94 -19.33
C ILE A 151 4.93 13.85 -20.87
N MET A 152 5.59 12.85 -21.45
CA MET A 152 5.60 12.60 -22.90
C MET A 152 4.19 12.32 -23.42
N TRP A 153 3.46 11.42 -22.76
CA TRP A 153 2.07 11.10 -23.11
C TRP A 153 1.16 12.32 -23.01
N ARG A 154 1.32 13.14 -21.96
CA ARG A 154 0.57 14.38 -21.75
C ARG A 154 0.80 15.39 -22.86
N LYS A 155 2.06 15.57 -23.29
CA LYS A 155 2.42 16.45 -24.40
C LYS A 155 1.76 16.01 -25.71
N ARG A 156 1.72 14.70 -26.00
CA ARG A 156 1.07 14.15 -27.20
C ARG A 156 -0.45 14.36 -27.21
N LYS A 157 -1.11 14.20 -26.07
CA LYS A 157 -2.59 14.28 -25.95
C LYS A 157 -3.13 15.72 -25.79
N GLY A 158 -2.27 16.73 -25.68
CA GLY A 158 -2.70 18.13 -25.53
C GLY A 158 -3.55 18.39 -24.28
N LEU A 159 -3.28 17.69 -23.17
CA LEU A 159 -4.10 17.78 -21.96
C LEU A 159 -4.16 19.22 -21.40
N LYS A 160 -5.35 19.58 -20.88
CA LYS A 160 -5.69 20.95 -20.46
C LYS A 160 -4.73 21.50 -19.40
N LYS A 161 -4.38 22.78 -19.55
CA LYS A 161 -3.62 23.56 -18.55
C LYS A 161 -4.51 23.87 -17.35
N GLY A 162 -3.96 23.78 -16.13
CA GLY A 162 -4.64 24.21 -14.89
C GLY A 162 -4.73 23.14 -13.79
N ILE A 163 -4.40 21.89 -14.08
CA ILE A 163 -4.31 20.81 -13.07
C ILE A 163 -2.99 20.94 -12.29
N ALA A 164 -3.00 20.60 -10.99
CA ALA A 164 -1.84 20.63 -10.08
C ALA A 164 -0.81 19.51 -10.33
N TRP A 165 -0.34 19.37 -11.58
CA TRP A 165 0.60 18.30 -11.98
C TRP A 165 1.91 18.30 -11.20
N LYS A 166 2.40 19.46 -10.75
CA LYS A 166 3.62 19.54 -9.92
C LYS A 166 3.42 18.78 -8.60
N ALA A 167 2.30 19.02 -7.93
CA ALA A 167 1.94 18.31 -6.71
C ALA A 167 1.86 16.80 -6.99
N ALA A 168 1.24 16.41 -8.10
CA ALA A 168 1.13 15.01 -8.50
C ALA A 168 2.48 14.30 -8.67
N TYR A 169 3.43 14.93 -9.35
CA TYR A 169 4.74 14.32 -9.60
C TYR A 169 5.60 14.28 -8.33
N ILE A 170 5.52 15.31 -7.48
CA ILE A 170 6.23 15.31 -6.20
C ILE A 170 5.70 14.21 -5.29
N THR A 171 4.38 14.10 -5.13
CA THR A 171 3.80 13.08 -4.25
C THR A 171 4.08 11.68 -4.76
N LEU A 172 3.91 11.44 -6.06
CA LEU A 172 4.23 10.15 -6.66
C LEU A 172 5.71 9.79 -6.48
N GLY A 173 6.61 10.76 -6.69
CA GLY A 173 8.05 10.57 -6.50
C GLY A 173 8.42 10.24 -5.06
N VAL A 174 7.87 10.97 -4.10
CA VAL A 174 8.07 10.70 -2.66
C VAL A 174 7.56 9.33 -2.28
N ILE A 175 6.32 8.98 -2.68
CA ILE A 175 5.71 7.69 -2.37
C ILE A 175 6.56 6.54 -2.93
N ILE A 176 6.90 6.57 -4.22
CA ILE A 176 7.70 5.52 -4.86
C ILE A 176 9.07 5.40 -4.19
N THR A 177 9.71 6.52 -3.87
CA THR A 177 11.03 6.50 -3.22
C THR A 177 10.97 5.92 -1.82
N ILE A 178 9.95 6.28 -1.03
CA ILE A 178 9.73 5.70 0.31
C ILE A 178 9.45 4.20 0.20
N PHE A 179 8.58 3.77 -0.72
CA PHE A 179 8.30 2.34 -0.91
C PHE A 179 9.53 1.56 -1.38
N ALA A 180 10.32 2.10 -2.30
CA ALA A 180 11.58 1.48 -2.72
C ALA A 180 12.58 1.37 -1.55
N TRP A 181 12.67 2.42 -0.73
CA TRP A 181 13.48 2.43 0.49
C TRP A 181 13.03 1.35 1.48
N LEU A 182 11.75 1.30 1.82
CA LEU A 182 11.18 0.28 2.71
C LEU A 182 11.42 -1.13 2.14
N TYR A 183 11.17 -1.35 0.85
CA TYR A 183 11.30 -2.67 0.21
C TYR A 183 12.75 -3.16 0.17
N ILE A 184 13.69 -2.33 -0.27
CA ILE A 184 15.10 -2.72 -0.38
C ILE A 184 15.71 -2.96 1.00
N LEU A 185 15.44 -2.10 1.98
CA LEU A 185 15.93 -2.32 3.33
C LEU A 185 15.25 -3.52 3.99
N SER A 186 14.04 -3.86 3.56
CA SER A 186 13.37 -5.10 3.93
C SER A 186 14.02 -6.35 3.34
N PHE A 187 15.21 -6.33 2.75
CA PHE A 187 15.99 -7.57 2.53
C PHE A 187 16.98 -7.84 3.66
N ASP A 188 17.55 -6.79 4.25
CA ASP A 188 18.56 -6.91 5.29
C ASP A 188 18.00 -6.79 6.72
N TYR A 189 16.90 -6.05 6.89
CA TYR A 189 16.33 -5.70 8.20
C TYR A 189 14.80 -5.84 8.26
N HIS A 190 14.28 -6.04 9.47
CA HIS A 190 12.87 -5.78 9.79
C HIS A 190 12.66 -4.27 9.97
N VAL A 191 12.33 -3.59 8.87
CA VAL A 191 12.26 -2.12 8.78
C VAL A 191 11.30 -1.52 9.82
N LEU A 192 10.16 -2.16 10.06
CA LEU A 192 9.18 -1.75 11.08
C LEU A 192 9.20 -2.66 12.32
N GLY A 193 10.16 -3.58 12.42
CA GLY A 193 10.25 -4.59 13.48
C GLY A 193 9.34 -5.79 13.25
N THR A 194 9.26 -6.63 14.28
CA THR A 194 8.49 -7.89 14.31
C THR A 194 7.46 -7.89 15.43
N ASP A 195 6.38 -8.65 15.24
CA ASP A 195 5.32 -8.82 16.25
C ASP A 195 5.63 -9.96 17.26
N LYS A 196 4.66 -10.29 18.12
CA LYS A 196 4.81 -11.37 19.13
C LYS A 196 5.10 -12.74 18.54
N VAL A 197 4.62 -13.00 17.32
CA VAL A 197 4.82 -14.30 16.65
C VAL A 197 6.04 -14.26 15.74
N GLY A 198 6.80 -13.15 15.74
CA GLY A 198 7.99 -12.96 14.91
C GLY A 198 7.68 -12.61 13.47
N GLY A 199 6.44 -12.26 13.13
CA GLY A 199 6.03 -11.83 11.81
C GLY A 199 6.45 -10.40 11.51
N ASP A 200 6.79 -10.11 10.26
CA ASP A 200 7.23 -8.79 9.82
C ASP A 200 6.07 -7.77 9.80
N VAL A 201 6.24 -6.67 10.53
CA VAL A 201 5.20 -5.64 10.71
C VAL A 201 4.98 -4.82 9.44
N LEU A 202 6.01 -4.62 8.60
CA LEU A 202 5.87 -3.90 7.32
C LEU A 202 4.94 -4.66 6.38
N TYR A 203 5.19 -5.95 6.20
CA TYR A 203 4.34 -6.82 5.39
C TYR A 203 2.90 -6.88 5.93
N GLN A 204 2.72 -7.09 7.24
CA GLN A 204 1.38 -7.12 7.86
C GLN A 204 0.63 -5.79 7.66
N SER A 205 1.33 -4.66 7.76
CA SER A 205 0.74 -3.33 7.55
C SER A 205 0.20 -3.17 6.13
N LEU A 206 0.97 -3.62 5.12
CA LEU A 206 0.55 -3.58 3.71
C LEU A 206 -0.64 -4.52 3.44
N LYS A 207 -0.62 -5.72 4.02
CA LYS A 207 -1.72 -6.70 3.89
C LYS A 207 -3.01 -6.20 4.53
N SER A 208 -2.92 -5.39 5.58
CA SER A 208 -4.09 -4.81 6.24
C SER A 208 -4.83 -3.76 5.39
N ILE A 209 -4.18 -3.20 4.36
CA ILE A 209 -4.74 -2.14 3.50
C ILE A 209 -6.03 -2.60 2.84
N ARG A 210 -6.08 -3.84 2.31
CA ARG A 210 -7.28 -4.39 1.65
C ARG A 210 -8.49 -4.33 2.58
N THR A 211 -8.34 -4.80 3.81
CA THR A 211 -9.43 -4.80 4.80
C THR A 211 -9.86 -3.37 5.15
N GLY A 212 -8.91 -2.46 5.33
CA GLY A 212 -9.21 -1.05 5.60
C GLY A 212 -9.97 -0.36 4.47
N VAL A 213 -9.54 -0.56 3.22
CA VAL A 213 -10.21 -0.02 2.02
C VAL A 213 -11.63 -0.57 1.90
N LEU A 214 -11.82 -1.88 2.14
CA LEU A 214 -13.14 -2.50 2.10
C LEU A 214 -14.09 -1.90 3.13
N ILE A 215 -13.67 -1.77 4.39
CA ILE A 215 -14.49 -1.19 5.46
C ILE A 215 -14.81 0.28 5.14
N GLY A 216 -13.82 1.06 4.72
CA GLY A 216 -14.00 2.48 4.41
C GLY A 216 -14.95 2.70 3.23
N VAL A 217 -14.76 1.99 2.12
CA VAL A 217 -15.63 2.21 0.96
C VAL A 217 -17.03 1.65 1.20
N LEU A 218 -17.17 0.46 1.81
CA LEU A 218 -18.48 -0.12 2.08
C LEU A 218 -19.33 0.79 2.98
N THR A 219 -18.73 1.38 4.02
CA THR A 219 -19.44 2.33 4.88
C THR A 219 -19.87 3.57 4.11
N THR A 220 -18.99 4.18 3.32
CA THR A 220 -19.37 5.35 2.49
C THR A 220 -20.43 5.04 1.45
N LEU A 221 -20.38 3.87 0.81
CA LEU A 221 -21.36 3.46 -0.19
C LEU A 221 -22.75 3.29 0.41
N VAL A 222 -22.85 2.75 1.63
CA VAL A 222 -24.13 2.57 2.31
C VAL A 222 -24.65 3.89 2.90
N THR A 223 -23.77 4.69 3.52
CA THR A 223 -24.19 5.91 4.22
C THR A 223 -24.49 7.08 3.28
N LEU A 224 -23.78 7.20 2.15
CA LEU A 224 -23.95 8.35 1.24
C LEU A 224 -25.36 8.44 0.64
N PRO A 225 -25.98 7.37 0.09
CA PRO A 225 -27.35 7.43 -0.43
C PRO A 225 -28.37 7.74 0.67
N LEU A 226 -28.19 7.15 1.86
CA LEU A 226 -29.05 7.41 3.00
C LEU A 226 -28.97 8.88 3.43
N ALA A 227 -27.75 9.44 3.51
CA ALA A 227 -27.52 10.83 3.84
C ALA A 227 -28.14 11.78 2.81
N ILE A 228 -28.00 11.48 1.51
CA ILE A 228 -28.62 12.25 0.43
C ILE A 228 -30.15 12.18 0.53
N PHE A 229 -30.72 10.99 0.74
CA PHE A 229 -32.18 10.81 0.87
C PHE A 229 -32.76 11.59 2.05
N LEU A 230 -32.16 11.45 3.24
CA LEU A 230 -32.58 12.18 4.43
C LEU A 230 -32.37 13.70 4.28
N GLY A 231 -31.24 14.11 3.68
CA GLY A 231 -30.94 15.53 3.43
C GLY A 231 -31.92 16.19 2.47
N ILE A 232 -32.28 15.52 1.38
CA ILE A 232 -33.31 16.00 0.44
C ILE A 232 -34.68 16.05 1.12
N SER A 233 -35.03 15.03 1.89
CA SER A 233 -36.31 15.01 2.62
C SER A 233 -36.41 16.19 3.59
N ALA A 234 -35.37 16.43 4.40
CA ALA A 234 -35.34 17.58 5.32
C ALA A 234 -35.38 18.94 4.60
N GLY A 235 -34.80 19.05 3.40
CA GLY A 235 -34.83 20.26 2.58
C GLY A 235 -36.16 20.53 1.88
N LEU A 236 -36.89 19.47 1.51
CA LEU A 236 -38.20 19.55 0.83
C LEU A 236 -39.38 19.76 1.80
N PHE A 237 -39.26 19.28 3.05
CA PHE A 237 -40.29 19.46 4.10
C PHE A 237 -40.09 20.74 4.93
N ARG A 238 -39.41 21.74 4.38
CA ARG A 238 -39.38 23.13 4.87
C ARG A 238 -40.32 23.98 4.04
#